data_AF-A0A7X3PLZ9-F1
#
_entry.id   AF-A0A7X3PLZ9-F1
#
_cell.length_a   1.000
_cell.length_b   1.000
_cell.length_c   1.000
_cell.angle_alpha   90.00
_cell.angle_beta   90.00
_cell.angle_gamma   90.00
#
_symmetry.space_group_name_H-M   'P 1'
#
loop_
_entity.id
_entity.type
_entity.pdbx_description
1 polymer ?
#
loop_
_entity_poly.entity_id
_entity_poly.type
_entity_poly.pdbx_seq_one_letter_code
_entity_poly.pdbx_strand_id
1 'polypeptide(L)'
;MPDPNLRGRGLMPYKPLGLSILAFLVCGCAQQAGQESPGANLVTYTEDREVCIDRNAHRNAYFGDLHIHTAYSYDARPLGTTTTPADAYRFARGEAIPIPPYAEDGSVLMTQQLERPLDFAAVTD
;
A
#
# COMPACT_ATOMS: atom_id res chain seq x y z
N MET A 1 31.97 -59.67 75.45
CA MET A 1 32.37 -60.53 74.33
C MET A 1 31.66 -59.98 73.09
N PRO A 2 32.38 -59.36 72.13
CA PRO A 2 31.76 -58.70 70.98
C PRO A 2 31.52 -59.70 69.83
N ASP A 3 30.43 -59.50 69.09
CA ASP A 3 30.15 -60.21 67.85
C ASP A 3 30.67 -59.39 66.64
N PRO A 4 31.53 -59.95 65.78
CA PRO A 4 32.03 -59.29 64.58
C PRO A 4 31.48 -59.95 63.32
N ASN A 5 30.54 -59.33 62.61
CA ASN A 5 30.33 -59.55 61.17
C ASN A 5 29.52 -58.39 60.56
N LEU A 6 30.17 -57.50 59.82
CA LEU A 6 30.29 -57.52 58.35
C LEU A 6 28.98 -57.15 57.63
N ARG A 7 28.94 -55.94 57.03
CA ARG A 7 28.98 -55.73 55.56
C ARG A 7 28.58 -54.29 55.23
N GLY A 8 29.39 -53.71 54.35
CA GLY A 8 29.34 -52.29 54.01
C GLY A 8 28.15 -51.90 53.14
N ARG A 9 27.90 -50.59 53.13
CA ARG A 9 27.24 -49.89 52.02
C ARG A 9 27.88 -48.52 51.85
N GLY A 10 28.52 -48.35 50.69
CA GLY A 10 28.41 -47.15 49.86
C GLY A 10 29.00 -45.85 50.40
N LEU A 11 30.25 -45.60 50.05
CA LEU A 11 30.76 -44.26 49.78
C LEU A 11 29.92 -43.58 48.70
N MET A 12 29.58 -42.30 48.86
CA MET A 12 29.91 -41.29 47.84
C MET A 12 30.14 -39.92 48.50
N PRO A 13 31.34 -39.33 48.35
CA PRO A 13 31.66 -38.00 48.82
C PRO A 13 31.20 -36.91 47.83
N TYR A 14 30.82 -35.78 48.40
CA TYR A 14 30.57 -34.50 47.73
C TYR A 14 31.78 -34.09 46.86
N LYS A 15 31.55 -33.77 45.58
CA LYS A 15 32.53 -33.10 44.72
C LYS A 15 32.13 -31.63 44.53
N PRO A 16 32.98 -30.66 44.90
CA PRO A 16 32.81 -29.27 44.48
C PRO A 16 33.42 -29.10 43.08
N LEU A 17 32.58 -28.92 42.07
CA LEU A 17 32.96 -28.33 40.79
C LEU A 17 32.43 -26.89 40.86
N GLY A 18 33.26 -25.86 40.92
CA GLY A 18 34.31 -25.59 39.95
C GLY A 18 33.84 -24.39 39.12
N LEU A 19 34.37 -23.24 39.49
CA LEU A 19 34.22 -21.92 38.88
C LEU A 19 34.37 -21.95 37.35
N SER A 20 33.38 -21.45 36.59
CA SER A 20 33.48 -21.00 35.18
C SER A 20 32.07 -20.84 34.60
N ILE A 21 31.68 -19.86 33.80
CA ILE A 21 32.37 -18.77 33.11
C ILE A 21 31.29 -17.72 32.85
N LEU A 22 31.66 -16.48 33.11
CA LEU A 22 31.03 -15.24 32.69
C LEU A 22 30.94 -15.18 31.14
N ALA A 23 29.87 -14.54 30.65
CA ALA A 23 29.70 -14.00 29.29
C ALA A 23 29.37 -14.99 28.16
N PHE A 24 28.09 -15.03 27.79
CA PHE A 24 27.66 -14.89 26.40
C PHE A 24 26.36 -14.06 26.36
N LEU A 25 26.49 -12.81 26.79
CA LEU A 25 25.60 -11.73 26.36
C LEU A 25 26.19 -11.23 25.04
N VAL A 26 25.36 -11.15 23.99
CA VAL A 26 25.67 -10.72 22.61
C VAL A 26 26.06 -11.84 21.62
N CYS A 27 25.06 -12.46 21.00
CA CYS A 27 25.05 -12.90 19.59
C CYS A 27 23.63 -13.47 19.30
N GLY A 28 22.80 -12.98 18.38
CA GLY A 28 22.79 -11.82 17.53
C GLY A 28 21.35 -11.69 17.02
N CYS A 29 20.92 -10.49 16.68
CA CYS A 29 19.78 -10.34 15.78
C CYS A 29 20.20 -10.94 14.44
N ALA A 30 19.91 -12.22 14.23
CA ALA A 30 19.89 -12.79 12.90
C ALA A 30 18.70 -12.12 12.20
N GLN A 31 19.00 -10.98 11.55
CA GLN A 31 18.16 -10.43 10.49
C GLN A 31 17.92 -11.58 9.52
N GLN A 32 16.67 -12.07 9.44
CA GLN A 32 16.31 -12.97 8.37
C GLN A 32 16.37 -12.15 7.09
N ALA A 33 17.51 -12.25 6.42
CA ALA A 33 17.67 -11.80 5.05
C ALA A 33 16.62 -12.52 4.21
N GLY A 34 15.65 -11.75 3.69
CA GLY A 34 14.80 -12.12 2.57
C GLY A 34 14.11 -13.47 2.70
N GLN A 35 13.09 -13.58 3.56
CA GLN A 35 11.96 -14.42 3.17
C GLN A 35 11.17 -13.62 2.13
N GLU A 36 11.52 -13.81 0.86
CA GLU A 36 10.57 -13.63 -0.23
C GLU A 36 9.34 -14.45 0.16
N SER A 37 8.29 -13.77 0.60
CA SER A 37 6.97 -14.38 0.64
C SER A 37 6.68 -14.79 -0.80
N PRO A 38 6.57 -16.08 -1.13
CA PRO A 38 6.07 -16.47 -2.43
C PRO A 38 4.59 -16.09 -2.37
N GLY A 39 4.30 -14.83 -2.70
CA GLY A 39 2.97 -14.42 -3.08
C GLY A 39 2.61 -15.37 -4.20
N ALA A 40 1.73 -16.33 -3.88
CA ALA A 40 1.27 -17.35 -4.78
C ALA A 40 1.02 -16.69 -6.14
N ASN A 41 1.61 -17.23 -7.20
CA ASN A 41 1.31 -16.77 -8.55
C ASN A 41 -0.20 -16.96 -8.76
N LEU A 42 -0.97 -15.90 -8.51
CA LEU A 42 -2.43 -15.87 -8.69
C LEU A 42 -2.80 -15.86 -10.18
N VAL A 43 -1.81 -15.74 -11.05
CA VAL A 43 -1.95 -15.70 -12.50
C VAL A 43 -0.81 -16.50 -13.10
N THR A 44 -1.14 -17.50 -13.93
CA THR A 44 -0.18 -18.17 -14.81
C THR A 44 -0.11 -17.38 -16.11
N TYR A 45 1.04 -16.79 -16.38
CA TYR A 45 1.30 -16.11 -17.65
C TYR A 45 1.64 -17.15 -18.74
N THR A 46 1.19 -16.93 -19.97
CA THR A 46 1.46 -17.81 -21.11
C THR A 46 2.74 -17.44 -21.86
N GLU A 47 3.32 -16.30 -21.52
CA GLU A 47 4.42 -15.64 -22.20
C GLU A 47 5.56 -15.29 -21.25
N ASP A 48 6.79 -15.42 -21.74
CA ASP A 48 7.97 -14.86 -21.10
C ASP A 48 8.11 -13.39 -21.49
N ARG A 49 7.97 -12.49 -20.52
CA ARG A 49 8.16 -11.05 -20.69
C ARG A 49 9.22 -10.52 -19.74
N GLU A 50 10.04 -9.60 -20.23
CA GLU A 50 10.94 -8.84 -19.37
C GLU A 50 10.13 -7.96 -18.40
N VAL A 51 10.63 -7.80 -17.18
CA VAL A 51 10.00 -6.93 -16.19
C VAL A 51 10.14 -5.48 -16.64
N CYS A 52 9.05 -4.72 -16.57
CA CYS A 52 9.09 -3.29 -16.88
C CYS A 52 10.14 -2.58 -16.02
N ILE A 53 11.01 -1.76 -16.64
CA ILE A 53 12.09 -1.03 -15.97
C ILE A 53 11.52 -0.14 -14.85
N ASP A 54 10.36 0.47 -15.07
CA ASP A 54 9.66 1.31 -14.09
C ASP A 54 8.45 0.60 -13.47
N ARG A 55 8.68 -0.58 -12.89
CA ARG A 55 7.62 -1.29 -12.16
C ARG A 55 7.41 -0.64 -10.79
N ASN A 56 6.24 -0.06 -10.58
CA ASN A 56 5.82 0.41 -9.26
C ASN A 56 5.71 -0.76 -8.26
N ALA A 57 6.64 -0.83 -7.31
CA ALA A 57 6.67 -1.86 -6.27
C ALA A 57 5.44 -1.83 -5.35
N HIS A 58 4.84 -0.66 -5.14
CA HIS A 58 3.67 -0.47 -4.30
C HIS A 58 2.35 -0.79 -5.03
N ARG A 59 2.39 -0.94 -6.37
CA ARG A 59 1.20 -1.25 -7.20
C ARG A 59 0.04 -0.29 -6.92
N ASN A 60 0.35 1.01 -6.84
CA ASN A 60 -0.66 2.04 -6.59
C ASN A 60 -1.77 1.94 -7.64
N ALA A 61 -3.02 1.94 -7.17
CA ALA A 61 -4.18 2.13 -8.04
C ALA A 61 -4.42 3.63 -8.20
N TYR A 62 -4.55 4.08 -9.44
CA TYR A 62 -4.91 5.45 -9.78
C TYR A 62 -6.33 5.49 -10.33
N PHE A 63 -7.10 6.50 -9.94
CA PHE A 63 -8.49 6.69 -10.32
C PHE A 63 -8.64 8.03 -11.03
N GLY A 64 -9.18 7.99 -12.25
CA GLY A 64 -9.32 9.18 -13.08
C GLY A 64 -10.34 8.97 -14.19
N ASP A 65 -10.58 10.04 -14.93
CA ASP A 65 -11.48 10.06 -16.08
C ASP A 65 -10.65 10.27 -17.36
N LEU A 66 -10.97 9.52 -18.41
CA LEU A 66 -10.28 9.57 -19.69
C LEU A 66 -11.12 10.21 -20.80
N HIS A 67 -12.35 10.64 -20.50
CA HIS A 67 -13.32 11.04 -21.52
C HIS A 67 -14.16 12.24 -21.05
N ILE A 68 -13.51 13.38 -20.84
CA ILE A 68 -14.19 14.61 -20.46
C ILE A 68 -14.42 15.48 -21.68
N HIS A 69 -15.68 15.84 -21.93
CA HIS A 69 -16.04 16.89 -22.88
C HIS A 69 -16.27 18.22 -22.16
N THR A 70 -16.00 19.29 -22.88
CA THR A 70 -16.17 20.67 -22.46
C THR A 70 -16.98 21.46 -23.49
N ALA A 71 -17.15 22.76 -23.27
CA ALA A 71 -17.81 23.67 -24.19
C ALA A 71 -17.09 23.84 -25.54
N TYR A 72 -15.89 23.26 -25.71
CA TYR A 72 -15.15 23.25 -26.96
C TYR A 72 -15.44 22.02 -27.81
N SER A 73 -16.05 20.98 -27.24
CA SER A 73 -16.42 19.80 -27.99
C SER A 73 -17.56 20.05 -28.97
N TYR A 74 -17.45 19.44 -30.15
CA TYR A 74 -18.45 19.57 -31.22
C TYR A 74 -19.80 18.94 -30.85
N ASP A 75 -19.80 17.85 -30.09
CA ASP A 75 -21.03 17.15 -29.71
C ASP A 75 -21.57 17.59 -28.34
N ALA A 76 -20.74 18.11 -27.44
CA ALA A 76 -21.17 18.52 -26.11
C ALA A 76 -21.74 19.94 -26.08
N ARG A 77 -21.17 20.87 -26.85
CA ARG A 77 -21.60 22.28 -26.85
C ARG A 77 -23.03 22.48 -27.35
N PRO A 78 -23.48 21.87 -28.47
CA PRO A 78 -24.87 21.96 -28.92
C PRO A 78 -25.87 21.38 -27.92
N LEU A 79 -25.42 20.50 -27.04
CA LEU A 79 -26.22 19.89 -25.97
C LEU A 79 -26.21 20.70 -24.66
N GLY A 80 -25.64 21.90 -24.66
CA GLY A 80 -25.69 22.82 -23.52
C GLY A 80 -24.51 22.74 -22.55
N THR A 81 -23.45 22.01 -22.90
CA THR A 81 -22.21 22.03 -22.11
C THR A 81 -21.57 23.41 -22.17
N THR A 82 -21.36 24.01 -20.99
CA THR A 82 -20.82 25.38 -20.83
C THR A 82 -19.52 25.41 -20.04
N THR A 83 -19.13 24.29 -19.42
CA THR A 83 -17.89 24.14 -18.64
C THR A 83 -16.68 24.20 -19.56
N THR A 84 -15.62 24.87 -19.13
CA THR A 84 -14.37 25.00 -19.89
C THR A 84 -13.36 23.92 -19.51
N PRO A 85 -12.27 23.72 -20.29
CA PRO A 85 -11.17 22.86 -19.85
C PRO A 85 -10.55 23.28 -18.51
N ALA A 86 -10.55 24.58 -18.19
CA ALA A 86 -10.11 25.07 -16.89
C ALA A 86 -11.05 24.63 -15.76
N ASP A 87 -12.37 24.63 -16.01
CA ASP A 87 -13.33 24.10 -15.04
C ASP A 87 -13.20 22.58 -14.88
N ALA A 88 -12.97 21.84 -15.96
CA ALA A 88 -12.68 20.41 -15.90
C ALA A 88 -11.46 20.10 -15.02
N TYR A 89 -10.38 20.88 -15.17
CA TYR A 89 -9.20 20.77 -14.32
C TYR A 89 -9.53 21.07 -12.85
N ARG A 90 -10.19 22.19 -12.57
CA ARG A 90 -10.60 22.58 -11.21
C ARG A 90 -11.48 21.52 -10.56
N PHE A 91 -12.46 20.99 -11.29
CA PHE A 91 -13.33 19.92 -10.83
C PHE A 91 -12.56 18.64 -10.53
N ALA A 92 -11.63 18.23 -11.40
CA ALA A 92 -10.75 17.08 -11.17
C ALA A 92 -9.84 17.27 -9.94
N ARG A 93 -9.45 18.52 -9.62
CA ARG A 93 -8.73 18.89 -8.39
C ARG A 93 -9.61 18.88 -7.14
N GLY A 94 -10.91 18.63 -7.29
CA GLY A 94 -11.89 18.58 -6.21
C GLY A 94 -12.50 19.94 -5.87
N GLU A 95 -12.36 20.96 -6.72
CA GLU A 95 -13.06 22.23 -6.53
C GLU A 95 -14.54 22.12 -6.96
N ALA A 96 -15.40 22.89 -6.30
CA ALA A 96 -16.76 23.08 -6.77
C ALA A 96 -16.75 23.95 -8.05
N ILE A 97 -17.47 23.49 -9.08
CA ILE A 97 -17.68 24.23 -10.32
C ILE A 97 -19.16 24.56 -10.49
N PRO A 98 -19.51 25.70 -11.12
CA PRO A 98 -20.88 25.97 -11.48
C PRO A 98 -21.35 25.05 -12.60
N ILE A 99 -22.61 24.64 -12.56
CA ILE A 99 -23.23 23.84 -13.62
C ILE A 99 -24.63 24.37 -13.96
N PRO A 100 -25.13 24.15 -15.19
CA PRO A 100 -26.47 24.57 -15.58
C PRO A 100 -27.58 23.98 -14.69
N PRO A 101 -28.73 24.66 -14.58
CA PRO A 101 -29.07 25.95 -15.19
C PRO A 101 -28.40 27.15 -14.49
N TYR A 102 -28.28 28.26 -15.22
CA TYR A 102 -27.89 29.57 -14.68
C TYR A 102 -29.12 30.49 -14.61
N ALA A 103 -29.07 31.53 -13.78
CA ALA A 103 -30.12 32.55 -13.72
C ALA A 103 -30.12 33.42 -15.00
N GLU A 104 -31.20 34.18 -15.22
CA GLU A 104 -31.30 35.10 -16.37
C GLU A 104 -30.20 36.16 -16.38
N ASP A 105 -29.71 36.58 -15.21
CA ASP A 105 -28.60 37.53 -15.05
C ASP A 105 -27.20 36.87 -15.16
N GLY A 106 -27.15 35.55 -15.43
CA GLY A 106 -25.93 34.77 -15.51
C GLY A 106 -25.37 34.32 -14.16
N SER A 107 -26.06 34.60 -13.05
CA SER A 107 -25.63 34.13 -11.73
C SER A 107 -25.74 32.59 -11.60
N VAL A 108 -24.85 32.04 -10.76
CA VAL A 108 -24.75 30.60 -10.52
C VAL A 108 -25.92 30.16 -9.62
N LEU A 109 -26.72 29.22 -10.11
CA LEU A 109 -27.81 28.62 -9.33
C LEU A 109 -27.40 27.31 -8.66
N MET A 110 -26.48 26.56 -9.27
CA MET A 110 -26.04 25.25 -8.79
C MET A 110 -24.53 25.07 -8.99
N THR A 111 -23.92 24.30 -8.10
CA THR A 111 -22.54 23.84 -8.23
C THR A 111 -22.45 22.34 -8.05
N GLN A 112 -21.42 21.73 -8.63
CA GLN A 112 -21.07 20.34 -8.42
C GLN A 112 -19.62 20.23 -7.97
N GLN A 113 -19.37 19.29 -7.06
CA GLN A 113 -18.04 18.95 -6.55
C GLN A 113 -17.88 17.44 -6.49
N LEU A 114 -16.66 16.94 -6.70
CA LEU A 114 -16.30 15.55 -6.44
C LEU A 114 -16.10 15.33 -4.93
N GLU A 115 -16.46 14.14 -4.44
CA GLU A 115 -16.19 13.76 -3.03
C GLU A 115 -14.69 13.70 -2.74
N ARG A 116 -13.88 13.32 -3.74
CA ARG A 116 -12.42 13.31 -3.68
C ARG A 116 -11.82 13.76 -5.03
N PRO A 117 -10.64 14.38 -5.03
CA PRO A 117 -9.92 14.68 -6.27
C PRO A 117 -9.57 13.42 -7.07
N LEU A 118 -9.44 13.58 -8.39
CA LEU A 118 -8.94 12.55 -9.29
C LEU A 118 -7.40 12.54 -9.32
N ASP A 119 -6.83 11.36 -9.55
CA ASP A 119 -5.40 11.21 -9.78
C ASP A 119 -4.98 11.74 -11.16
N PHE A 120 -5.87 11.61 -12.14
CA PHE A 120 -5.70 12.13 -13.49
C PHE A 120 -7.05 12.42 -14.15
N ALA A 121 -7.03 13.28 -15.16
CA ALA A 121 -8.18 13.61 -15.98
C ALA A 121 -7.71 13.93 -17.40
N ALA A 122 -8.45 13.48 -18.42
CA ALA A 122 -8.19 13.80 -19.82
C ALA A 122 -9.40 14.52 -20.45
N VAL A 123 -9.14 15.67 -21.06
CA VAL A 123 -10.11 16.40 -21.88
C VAL A 123 -9.99 15.91 -23.32
N THR A 124 -11.12 15.52 -23.91
CA THR A 124 -11.22 14.86 -25.22
C THR A 124 -12.37 15.45 -26.04
N ASP A 125 -12.28 16.76 -26.30
CA ASP A 125 -13.28 17.54 -27.06
C ASP A 125 -13.43 17.14 -28.53
#